data_AF-A0A0P6Y9S6-F1
#
_entry.id   AF-A0A0P6Y9S6-F1
#
_cell.length_a   1.000
_cell.length_b   1.000
_cell.length_c   1.000
_cell.angle_alpha   90.00
_cell.angle_beta   90.00
_cell.angle_gamma   90.00
#
_symmetry.space_group_name_H-M   'P 1'
#
loop_
_entity.id
_entity.type
_entity.pdbx_description
1 polymer ?
#
loop_
_entity_poly.entity_id
_entity_poly.type
_entity_poly.pdbx_seq_one_letter_code
_entity_poly.pdbx_strand_id
1 'polypeptide(L)'
;MRWLSYCWMLIVLFGCTQADQKPSTAQRFAIYIFDQDAVPGLGPTADTAWQILQAVPLEQAAFTVTEELLLSYHWQTQTITFTNPWGQTDRDAPSYMWNGGGSFVVVYNRQRLFGGKVVSAISPRRFDYPAMALSNDYILMENPELQGKLVYSFHPKSAVMYPPQSQFLADDPAVVEAVKNHLRQLGKLVE
;
A
#
# COMPACT_ATOMS: atom_id res chain seq x y z
N MET A 1 -70.08 4.40 24.29
CA MET A 1 -69.71 4.21 22.87
C MET A 1 -69.34 5.57 22.30
N ARG A 2 -68.13 5.66 21.68
CA ARG A 2 -67.74 6.54 20.56
C ARG A 2 -67.93 8.07 20.76
N TRP A 3 -67.00 8.98 20.46
CA TRP A 3 -65.90 8.96 19.50
C TRP A 3 -65.04 10.24 19.67
N LEU A 4 -63.72 10.05 19.78
CA LEU A 4 -62.64 10.81 19.14
C LEU A 4 -62.66 12.35 19.19
N SER A 5 -62.00 12.88 20.24
CA SER A 5 -61.32 14.18 20.21
C SER A 5 -60.15 14.15 19.22
N TYR A 6 -60.14 15.12 18.30
CA TYR A 6 -59.06 15.35 17.35
C TYR A 6 -58.06 16.39 17.87
N CYS A 7 -56.81 16.17 17.45
CA CYS A 7 -55.77 17.16 17.15
C CYS A 7 -55.22 18.02 18.30
N TRP A 8 -54.22 17.49 19.01
CA TRP A 8 -53.00 18.23 19.37
C TRP A 8 -51.83 17.24 19.44
N MET A 9 -51.19 16.94 18.31
CA MET A 9 -49.87 16.29 18.32
C MET A 9 -48.82 17.39 18.19
N LEU A 10 -48.23 17.73 19.34
CA LEU A 10 -47.01 18.52 19.44
C LEU A 10 -45.90 17.84 18.62
N ILE A 11 -45.42 18.56 17.61
CA ILE A 11 -44.17 18.25 16.91
C ILE A 11 -43.04 18.50 17.90
N VAL A 12 -42.53 17.42 18.50
CA VAL A 12 -41.31 17.47 19.30
C VAL A 12 -40.14 17.54 18.33
N LEU A 13 -39.63 18.75 18.12
CA LEU A 13 -38.32 19.03 17.54
C LEU A 13 -37.23 18.53 18.50
N PHE A 14 -37.03 17.22 18.57
CA PHE A 14 -35.72 16.67 18.93
C PHE A 14 -34.86 16.78 17.68
N GLY A 15 -34.14 17.90 17.57
CA GLY A 15 -32.96 17.95 16.73
C GLY A 15 -32.04 16.83 17.20
N CYS A 16 -31.95 15.76 16.40
CA CYS A 16 -30.81 14.86 16.48
C CYS A 16 -29.58 15.74 16.26
N THR A 17 -28.88 16.06 17.35
CA THR A 17 -27.45 16.28 17.31
C THR A 17 -26.89 15.09 16.56
N GLN A 18 -26.55 15.31 15.29
CA GLN A 18 -25.84 14.35 14.47
C GLN A 18 -24.54 14.15 15.22
N ALA A 19 -24.48 13.05 15.99
CA ALA A 19 -23.29 12.62 16.67
C ALA A 19 -22.17 12.69 15.64
N ASP A 20 -21.06 13.32 16.03
CA ASP A 20 -19.77 13.26 15.37
C ASP A 20 -19.50 11.80 14.97
N GLN A 21 -19.98 11.42 13.78
CA GLN A 21 -19.48 10.26 13.09
C GLN A 21 -18.13 10.71 12.61
N LYS A 22 -17.12 10.53 13.48
CA LYS A 22 -15.73 10.43 13.09
C LYS A 22 -15.75 9.64 11.78
N PRO A 23 -15.37 10.25 10.64
CA PRO A 23 -15.47 9.55 9.37
C PRO A 23 -14.78 8.22 9.56
N SER A 24 -15.52 7.13 9.30
CA SER A 24 -14.88 5.85 9.13
C SER A 24 -13.77 6.09 8.12
N THR A 25 -12.52 6.07 8.57
CA THR A 25 -11.35 6.06 7.70
C THR A 25 -11.40 4.72 6.98
N ALA A 26 -12.24 4.65 5.95
CA ALA A 26 -12.11 3.63 4.93
C ALA A 26 -10.66 3.69 4.46
N GLN A 27 -9.92 2.58 4.57
CA GLN A 27 -8.51 2.50 4.17
C GLN A 27 -8.35 3.16 2.80
N ARG A 28 -7.67 4.31 2.78
CA ARG A 28 -7.52 5.11 1.58
C ARG A 28 -6.29 4.65 0.84
N PHE A 29 -5.20 4.36 1.54
CA PHE A 29 -3.94 3.85 1.01
C PHE A 29 -3.76 2.36 1.32
N ALA A 30 -3.37 1.56 0.32
CA ALA A 30 -3.02 0.16 0.53
C ALA A 30 -2.03 -0.32 -0.53
N ILE A 31 -1.26 -1.35 -0.18
CA ILE A 31 -0.38 -2.06 -1.12
C ILE A 31 -0.82 -3.52 -1.15
N TYR A 32 -1.35 -3.94 -2.29
CA TYR A 32 -1.76 -5.32 -2.53
C TYR A 32 -0.58 -6.09 -3.09
N ILE A 33 -0.20 -7.17 -2.42
CA ILE A 33 0.92 -8.04 -2.81
C ILE A 33 0.36 -9.40 -3.20
N PHE A 34 0.74 -9.85 -4.38
CA PHE A 34 0.25 -11.06 -5.02
C PHE A 34 1.38 -12.10 -5.06
N ASP A 35 1.01 -13.36 -4.85
CA ASP A 35 1.89 -14.48 -5.20
C ASP A 35 1.99 -14.61 -6.73
N GLN A 36 3.01 -15.32 -7.21
CA GLN A 36 3.29 -15.54 -8.61
C GLN A 36 2.09 -16.13 -9.37
N ASP A 37 1.34 -17.04 -8.74
CA ASP A 37 0.23 -17.74 -9.36
C ASP A 37 -1.01 -16.85 -9.57
N ALA A 38 -1.15 -15.76 -8.79
CA ALA A 38 -2.28 -14.84 -8.89
C ALA A 38 -2.12 -13.82 -10.04
N VAL A 39 -0.91 -13.67 -10.59
CA VAL A 39 -0.62 -12.75 -11.70
C VAL A 39 0.06 -13.48 -12.85
N PRO A 40 -0.62 -14.46 -13.49
CA PRO A 40 -0.05 -15.22 -14.58
C PRO A 40 0.27 -14.29 -15.77
N GLY A 41 1.41 -14.53 -16.40
CA GLY A 41 1.84 -13.77 -17.58
C GLY A 41 2.58 -12.46 -17.29
N LEU A 42 2.77 -12.07 -16.03
CA LEU A 42 3.64 -10.94 -15.68
C LEU A 42 5.13 -11.34 -15.83
N GLY A 43 5.61 -11.26 -17.07
CA GLY A 43 6.99 -11.50 -17.48
C GLY A 43 7.93 -10.31 -17.19
N PRO A 44 9.16 -10.30 -17.76
CA PRO A 44 10.15 -9.26 -17.47
C PRO A 44 9.93 -7.92 -18.20
N THR A 45 9.08 -7.89 -19.24
CA THR A 45 8.92 -6.73 -20.13
C THR A 45 7.75 -5.81 -19.72
N ALA A 46 7.88 -4.51 -20.03
CA ALA A 46 6.96 -3.47 -19.54
C ALA A 46 5.63 -3.37 -20.30
N ASP A 47 5.61 -3.66 -21.61
CA ASP A 47 4.52 -3.23 -22.51
C ASP A 47 3.13 -3.76 -22.14
N THR A 48 3.07 -4.84 -21.37
CA THR A 48 1.82 -5.45 -20.87
C THR A 48 1.74 -5.51 -19.35
N ALA A 49 2.82 -5.15 -18.64
CA ALA A 49 2.94 -5.36 -17.21
C ALA A 49 1.88 -4.57 -16.43
N TRP A 50 1.69 -3.30 -16.77
CA TRP A 50 0.71 -2.46 -16.08
C TRP A 50 -0.73 -2.90 -16.38
N GLN A 51 -1.04 -3.26 -17.63
CA GLN A 51 -2.36 -3.74 -18.03
C GLN A 51 -2.73 -5.03 -17.28
N ILE A 52 -1.78 -5.96 -17.13
CA ILE A 52 -1.95 -7.19 -16.33
C ILE A 52 -2.24 -6.83 -14.86
N LEU A 53 -1.45 -5.92 -14.27
CA LEU A 53 -1.60 -5.47 -12.89
C LEU A 53 -2.86 -4.62 -12.66
N GLN A 54 -3.42 -4.00 -13.70
CA GLN A 54 -4.72 -3.33 -13.65
C GLN A 54 -5.90 -4.30 -13.77
N ALA A 55 -5.69 -5.47 -14.37
CA ALA A 55 -6.72 -6.49 -14.53
C ALA A 55 -6.80 -7.48 -13.36
N VAL A 56 -5.70 -7.71 -12.62
CA VAL A 56 -5.72 -8.67 -11.50
C VAL A 56 -6.75 -8.25 -10.43
N PRO A 57 -7.61 -9.16 -9.95
CA PRO A 57 -8.56 -8.82 -8.88
C PRO A 57 -7.82 -8.63 -7.54
N LEU A 58 -8.09 -7.52 -6.83
CA LEU A 58 -7.36 -7.16 -5.60
C LEU A 58 -7.60 -8.17 -4.46
N GLU A 59 -8.75 -8.84 -4.47
CA GLU A 59 -9.11 -9.92 -3.54
C GLU A 59 -8.23 -11.17 -3.66
N GLN A 60 -7.47 -11.29 -4.75
CA GLN A 60 -6.47 -12.37 -4.93
C GLN A 60 -5.10 -12.01 -4.34
N ALA A 61 -4.96 -10.85 -3.70
CA ALA A 61 -3.72 -10.50 -3.02
C ALA A 61 -3.44 -11.50 -1.88
N ALA A 62 -2.24 -12.07 -1.90
CA ALA A 62 -1.75 -12.96 -0.85
C ALA A 62 -1.45 -12.20 0.44
N PHE A 63 -1.13 -10.90 0.33
CA PHE A 63 -0.95 -10.02 1.48
C PHE A 63 -1.32 -8.58 1.13
N THR A 64 -1.86 -7.83 2.09
CA THR A 64 -2.17 -6.42 1.92
C THR A 64 -1.50 -5.61 3.02
N VAL A 65 -0.61 -4.68 2.64
CA VAL A 65 -0.10 -3.65 3.55
C VAL A 65 -1.18 -2.60 3.67
N THR A 66 -1.88 -2.63 4.80
CA THR A 66 -2.89 -1.64 5.14
C THR A 66 -2.25 -0.43 5.81
N GLU A 67 -3.03 0.64 5.93
CA GLU A 67 -2.64 1.79 6.75
C GLU A 67 -2.29 1.38 8.17
N GLU A 68 -2.93 0.38 8.77
CA GLU A 68 -2.63 -0.05 10.14
C GLU A 68 -1.23 -0.68 10.27
N LEU A 69 -0.85 -1.53 9.30
CA LEU A 69 0.45 -2.19 9.28
C LEU A 69 1.60 -1.25 8.91
N LEU A 70 1.32 -0.21 8.12
CA LEU A 70 2.31 0.77 7.70
C LEU A 70 2.83 1.53 8.93
N LEU A 71 4.14 1.51 9.15
CA LEU A 71 4.78 2.24 10.25
C LEU A 71 5.27 3.61 9.78
N SER A 72 5.90 3.66 8.61
CA SER A 72 6.36 4.91 8.02
C SER A 72 6.45 4.82 6.49
N TYR A 73 6.40 5.99 5.86
CA TYR A 73 6.65 6.22 4.44
C TYR A 73 7.62 7.40 4.33
N HIS A 74 8.86 7.10 3.95
CA HIS A 74 9.90 8.09 3.69
C HIS A 74 9.76 8.64 2.26
N TRP A 75 9.33 9.89 2.14
CA TRP A 75 8.92 10.45 0.86
C TRP A 75 10.10 10.65 -0.10
N GLN A 76 11.24 11.14 0.38
CA GLN A 76 12.39 11.41 -0.49
C GLN A 76 12.97 10.14 -1.12
N THR A 77 12.95 9.04 -0.37
CA THR A 77 13.54 7.75 -0.78
C THR A 77 12.50 6.77 -1.29
N GLN A 78 11.21 7.11 -1.20
CA GLN A 78 10.09 6.23 -1.51
C GLN A 78 10.18 4.89 -0.77
N THR A 79 10.59 4.95 0.50
CA THR A 79 10.79 3.79 1.36
C THR A 79 9.60 3.63 2.27
N ILE A 80 9.02 2.43 2.30
CA ILE A 80 7.98 2.05 3.25
C ILE A 80 8.57 1.10 4.29
N THR A 81 8.11 1.27 5.52
CA THR A 81 8.39 0.34 6.61
C THR A 81 7.07 -0.14 7.17
N PHE A 82 6.90 -1.44 7.31
CA PHE A 82 5.73 -2.03 7.96
C PHE A 82 6.11 -3.21 8.84
N THR A 83 5.25 -3.55 9.80
CA THR A 83 5.48 -4.69 10.70
C THR A 83 5.51 -6.00 9.92
N ASN A 84 6.49 -6.87 10.20
CA ASN A 84 6.53 -8.22 9.66
C ASN A 84 5.57 -9.13 10.45
N PRO A 85 4.44 -9.58 9.88
CA PRO A 85 3.50 -10.44 10.60
C PRO A 85 3.99 -11.89 10.71
N TRP A 86 5.03 -12.29 9.97
CA TRP A 86 5.50 -13.67 9.92
C TRP A 86 6.64 -13.97 10.87
N GLY A 87 7.36 -12.96 11.37
CA GLY A 87 8.48 -13.18 12.26
C GLY A 87 9.37 -11.96 12.48
N GLN A 88 10.62 -12.23 12.83
CA GLN A 88 11.60 -11.20 13.21
C GLN A 88 12.52 -10.81 12.05
N THR A 89 12.60 -11.66 11.03
CA THR A 89 13.52 -11.53 9.89
C THR A 89 12.77 -11.50 8.56
N ASP A 90 13.39 -10.94 7.53
CA ASP A 90 12.86 -10.96 6.16
C ASP A 90 12.59 -12.38 5.64
N ARG A 91 13.42 -13.34 6.04
CA ARG A 91 13.30 -14.75 5.66
C ARG A 91 12.11 -15.47 6.26
N ASP A 92 11.52 -14.94 7.34
CA ASP A 92 10.29 -15.48 7.89
C ASP A 92 9.08 -15.17 6.98
N ALA A 93 9.18 -14.14 6.13
CA ALA A 93 8.14 -13.79 5.19
C ALA A 93 8.06 -14.80 4.02
N PRO A 94 6.85 -15.06 3.48
CA PRO A 94 6.65 -15.91 2.30
C PRO A 94 7.56 -15.52 1.14
N SER A 95 8.00 -16.50 0.34
CA SER A 95 9.03 -16.27 -0.67
C SER A 95 8.68 -15.20 -1.71
N TYR A 96 7.39 -15.05 -2.05
CA TYR A 96 6.91 -13.98 -2.94
C TYR A 96 7.21 -12.56 -2.44
N MET A 97 7.51 -12.40 -1.15
CA MET A 97 7.89 -11.12 -0.53
C MET A 97 9.34 -10.71 -0.81
N TRP A 98 10.20 -11.60 -1.31
CA TRP A 98 11.64 -11.30 -1.47
C TRP A 98 12.33 -11.98 -2.65
N ASN A 99 11.80 -13.06 -3.22
CA ASN A 99 12.49 -13.87 -4.22
C ASN A 99 12.31 -13.43 -5.68
N GLY A 100 11.56 -12.35 -5.94
CA GLY A 100 11.24 -11.91 -7.30
C GLY A 100 10.01 -12.59 -7.93
N GLY A 101 9.30 -13.44 -7.18
CA GLY A 101 8.08 -14.13 -7.63
C GLY A 101 6.82 -13.29 -7.44
N GLY A 102 6.77 -12.53 -6.34
CA GLY A 102 5.61 -11.70 -6.03
C GLY A 102 5.49 -10.44 -6.88
N SER A 103 4.28 -9.92 -6.93
CA SER A 103 3.93 -8.69 -7.64
C SER A 103 3.15 -7.78 -6.72
N PHE A 104 3.11 -6.47 -6.98
CA PHE A 104 2.39 -5.53 -6.13
C PHE A 104 1.58 -4.50 -6.92
N VAL A 105 0.55 -3.96 -6.29
CA VAL A 105 -0.24 -2.82 -6.77
C VAL A 105 -0.46 -1.85 -5.61
N VAL A 106 -0.11 -0.58 -5.81
CA VAL A 106 -0.39 0.51 -4.88
C VAL A 106 -1.74 1.14 -5.24
N VAL A 107 -2.58 1.33 -4.23
CA VAL A 107 -3.94 1.86 -4.37
C VAL A 107 -4.12 3.04 -3.44
N TYR A 108 -4.72 4.12 -3.96
CA TYR A 108 -5.22 5.24 -3.16
C TYR A 108 -6.67 5.57 -3.52
N ASN A 109 -7.57 5.69 -2.55
CA ASN A 109 -9.01 5.94 -2.76
C ASN A 109 -9.64 5.01 -3.81
N ARG A 110 -9.31 3.71 -3.77
CA ARG A 110 -9.76 2.68 -4.73
C ARG A 110 -9.22 2.86 -6.16
N GLN A 111 -8.40 3.88 -6.41
CA GLN A 111 -7.67 4.06 -7.67
C GLN A 111 -6.33 3.33 -7.59
N ARG A 112 -6.07 2.44 -8.55
CA ARG A 112 -4.73 1.84 -8.73
C ARG A 112 -3.79 2.91 -9.27
N LEU A 113 -2.68 3.13 -8.58
CA LEU A 113 -1.73 4.18 -8.91
C LEU A 113 -0.60 3.66 -9.79
N PHE A 114 0.06 2.61 -9.33
CA PHE A 114 1.14 1.93 -10.03
C PHE A 114 1.33 0.53 -9.43
N GLY A 115 2.18 -0.29 -10.05
CA GLY A 115 2.46 -1.64 -9.58
C GLY A 115 3.68 -2.22 -10.28
N GLY A 116 4.13 -3.38 -9.81
CA GLY A 116 5.33 -4.00 -10.34
C GLY A 116 5.70 -5.31 -9.67
N LYS A 117 7.00 -5.64 -9.67
CA LYS A 117 7.52 -6.85 -9.01
C LYS A 117 8.04 -6.58 -7.61
N VAL A 118 7.85 -7.55 -6.72
CA VAL A 118 8.50 -7.58 -5.42
C VAL A 118 9.82 -8.33 -5.55
N VAL A 119 10.93 -7.70 -5.18
CA VAL A 119 12.28 -8.24 -5.36
C VAL A 119 13.11 -8.04 -4.10
N SER A 120 14.15 -8.83 -3.91
CA SER A 120 15.24 -8.47 -3.00
C SER A 120 16.10 -7.37 -3.64
N ALA A 121 16.58 -6.40 -2.85
CA ALA A 121 17.46 -5.34 -3.32
C ALA A 121 18.76 -5.86 -3.96
N ILE A 122 19.24 -7.05 -3.56
CA ILE A 122 20.41 -7.70 -4.16
C ILE A 122 20.07 -8.63 -5.33
N SER A 123 18.79 -8.73 -5.72
CA SER A 123 18.38 -9.62 -6.80
C SER A 123 19.01 -9.16 -8.13
N PRO A 124 19.66 -10.03 -8.92
CA PRO A 124 20.18 -9.67 -10.24
C PRO A 124 19.08 -9.51 -11.31
N ARG A 125 17.80 -9.67 -10.94
CA ARG A 125 16.68 -9.68 -11.89
C ARG A 125 16.37 -8.28 -12.39
N ARG A 126 16.26 -8.12 -13.71
CA ARG A 126 15.84 -6.88 -14.36
C ARG A 126 14.38 -6.96 -14.81
N PHE A 127 13.66 -5.87 -14.60
CA PHE A 127 12.29 -5.63 -15.01
C PHE A 127 12.21 -4.24 -15.64
N ASP A 128 11.47 -4.11 -16.74
CA ASP A 128 11.31 -2.84 -17.45
C ASP A 128 10.21 -1.93 -16.85
N TYR A 129 9.62 -2.37 -15.73
CA TYR A 129 8.54 -1.72 -15.00
C TYR A 129 8.89 -1.65 -13.50
N PRO A 130 8.04 -1.03 -12.66
CA PRO A 130 8.40 -0.74 -11.28
C PRO A 130 8.78 -1.96 -10.44
N ALA A 131 9.58 -1.72 -9.41
CA ALA A 131 9.97 -2.73 -8.44
C ALA A 131 9.76 -2.20 -7.02
N MET A 132 9.31 -3.09 -6.13
CA MET A 132 9.29 -2.88 -4.68
C MET A 132 10.39 -3.77 -4.10
N ALA A 133 11.53 -3.14 -3.82
CA ALA A 133 12.76 -3.83 -3.45
C ALA A 133 12.89 -3.93 -1.93
N LEU A 134 12.90 -5.16 -1.39
CA LEU A 134 13.15 -5.43 0.01
C LEU A 134 14.61 -5.12 0.31
N SER A 135 14.86 -4.26 1.29
CA SER A 135 16.19 -3.93 1.74
C SER A 135 16.72 -5.04 2.65
N ASN A 136 17.30 -6.09 2.05
CA ASN A 136 17.68 -7.31 2.77
C ASN A 136 18.96 -7.18 3.63
N ASP A 137 19.98 -6.43 3.18
CA ASP A 137 21.34 -6.85 3.55
C ASP A 137 22.19 -5.87 4.38
N TYR A 138 21.77 -4.62 4.62
CA TYR A 138 22.58 -3.66 5.39
C TYR A 138 21.80 -2.96 6.50
N ILE A 139 20.52 -2.66 6.26
CA ILE A 139 19.70 -1.85 7.15
C ILE A 139 19.32 -2.58 8.45
N LEU A 140 19.08 -3.90 8.41
CA LEU A 140 18.70 -4.68 9.60
C LEU A 140 19.88 -5.05 10.52
N MET A 141 21.10 -5.14 9.97
CA MET A 141 22.30 -5.44 10.76
C MET A 141 22.83 -4.22 11.53
N GLU A 142 22.59 -3.00 11.03
CA GLU A 142 23.06 -1.76 11.65
C GLU A 142 21.99 -1.08 12.53
N ASN A 143 20.70 -1.42 12.36
CA ASN A 143 19.58 -0.80 13.07
C ASN A 143 18.66 -1.84 13.75
N PRO A 144 18.94 -2.21 15.02
CA PRO A 144 18.16 -3.21 15.75
C PRO A 144 16.69 -2.81 15.94
N GLU A 145 16.35 -1.53 15.85
CA GLU A 145 14.96 -1.06 15.90
C GLU A 145 14.15 -1.45 14.66
N LEU A 146 14.77 -2.01 13.63
CA LEU A 146 14.11 -2.53 12.44
C LEU A 146 13.84 -4.03 12.50
N GLN A 147 14.26 -4.71 13.57
CA GLN A 147 13.90 -6.10 13.81
C GLN A 147 12.38 -6.28 13.85
N GLY A 148 11.87 -7.33 13.21
CA GLY A 148 10.42 -7.57 13.07
C GLY A 148 9.71 -6.61 12.11
N LYS A 149 10.45 -5.89 11.25
CA LYS A 149 9.89 -5.02 10.22
C LYS A 149 10.37 -5.43 8.84
N LEU A 150 9.56 -5.12 7.83
CA LEU A 150 9.95 -5.19 6.43
C LEU A 150 10.10 -3.77 5.88
N VAL A 151 11.23 -3.53 5.22
CA VAL A 151 11.60 -2.22 4.66
C VAL A 151 11.74 -2.38 3.15
N TYR A 152 10.85 -1.73 2.40
CA TYR A 152 10.88 -1.75 0.95
C TYR A 152 11.09 -0.37 0.39
N SER A 153 11.79 -0.27 -0.74
CA SER A 153 11.84 0.97 -1.53
C SER A 153 11.19 0.75 -2.89
N PHE A 154 10.44 1.75 -3.35
CA PHE A 154 9.89 1.75 -4.70
C PHE A 154 10.90 2.29 -5.70
N HIS A 155 11.04 1.59 -6.83
CA HIS A 155 11.90 1.96 -7.94
C HIS A 155 11.09 1.99 -9.24
N PRO A 156 11.32 2.97 -10.14
CA PRO A 156 10.63 3.08 -11.43
C PRO A 156 10.99 1.94 -12.40
N LYS A 157 12.16 1.32 -12.21
CA LYS A 157 12.68 0.17 -12.94
C LYS A 157 13.44 -0.73 -11.98
N SER A 158 13.83 -1.94 -12.39
CA SER A 158 14.52 -2.84 -11.47
C SER A 158 15.75 -2.22 -10.80
N ALA A 159 15.85 -2.47 -9.49
CA ALA A 159 16.72 -1.82 -8.51
C ALA A 159 18.22 -2.08 -8.68
N VAL A 160 18.63 -3.00 -9.57
CA VAL A 160 19.98 -3.59 -9.53
C VAL A 160 21.09 -2.76 -10.21
N MET A 161 20.77 -1.68 -10.92
CA MET A 161 21.80 -0.97 -11.71
C MET A 161 21.74 0.56 -11.68
N TYR A 162 20.79 1.13 -10.94
CA TYR A 162 20.60 2.59 -10.93
C TYR A 162 20.63 3.12 -9.50
N PRO A 163 21.24 4.30 -9.24
CA PRO A 163 21.00 4.99 -7.98
C PRO A 163 19.49 5.10 -7.76
N PRO A 164 19.00 5.05 -6.51
CA PRO A 164 17.57 5.09 -6.22
C PRO A 164 16.93 6.28 -6.93
N GLN A 165 16.18 6.01 -8.00
CA GLN A 165 15.32 6.99 -8.62
C GLN A 165 14.02 6.94 -7.83
N SER A 166 14.04 7.48 -6.63
CA SER A 166 12.91 7.44 -5.72
C SER A 166 11.85 8.40 -6.22
N GLN A 167 10.92 7.91 -7.04
CA GLN A 167 9.79 8.66 -7.55
C GLN A 167 8.49 7.97 -7.16
N PHE A 168 7.53 8.74 -6.63
CA PHE A 168 6.15 8.27 -6.50
C PHE A 168 5.54 8.22 -7.91
N LEU A 169 5.19 7.02 -8.38
CA LEU A 169 4.92 6.76 -9.79
C LEU A 169 3.46 7.00 -10.21
N ALA A 170 2.74 7.86 -9.48
CA ALA A 170 1.41 8.29 -9.91
C ALA A 170 1.54 9.44 -10.92
N ASP A 171 0.85 9.30 -12.07
CA ASP A 171 0.93 10.28 -13.16
C ASP A 171 0.31 11.65 -12.81
N ASP A 172 -0.72 11.66 -11.94
CA ASP A 172 -1.45 12.87 -11.55
C ASP A 172 -0.81 13.54 -10.32
N PRO A 173 -0.25 14.76 -10.45
CA PRO A 173 0.34 15.50 -9.33
C PRO A 173 -0.64 15.76 -8.18
N ALA A 174 -1.94 15.91 -8.47
CA ALA A 174 -2.94 16.09 -7.44
C ALA A 174 -3.11 14.82 -6.59
N VAL A 175 -2.99 13.63 -7.20
CA VAL A 175 -3.01 12.35 -6.49
C VAL A 175 -1.75 12.17 -5.67
N VAL A 176 -0.58 12.54 -6.20
CA VAL A 176 0.71 12.53 -5.48
C VAL A 176 0.59 13.34 -4.18
N GLU A 177 0.12 14.59 -4.27
CA GLU A 177 -0.07 15.46 -3.11
C GLU A 177 -1.17 14.96 -2.16
N ALA A 178 -2.25 14.37 -2.69
CA ALA A 178 -3.30 13.79 -1.86
C ALA A 178 -2.79 12.60 -1.03
N VAL A 179 -1.97 11.72 -1.62
CA VAL A 179 -1.31 10.61 -0.90
C VAL A 179 -0.37 11.16 0.16
N LYS A 180 0.48 12.14 -0.20
CA LYS A 180 1.43 12.76 0.72
C LYS A 180 0.72 13.38 1.93
N ASN A 181 -0.33 14.17 1.68
CA ASN A 181 -1.12 14.80 2.74
C ASN A 181 -1.84 13.77 3.62
N HIS A 182 -2.37 12.70 3.02
CA HIS A 182 -3.02 11.62 3.76
C HIS A 182 -2.04 10.90 4.69
N LEU A 183 -0.86 10.52 4.20
CA LEU A 183 0.18 9.91 5.03
C LEU A 183 0.65 10.85 6.14
N ARG A 184 0.71 12.16 5.89
CA ARG A 184 1.00 13.16 6.92
C ARG A 184 -0.07 13.21 8.00
N GLN A 185 -1.35 13.18 7.62
CA GLN A 185 -2.48 13.14 8.56
C GLN A 185 -2.48 11.87 9.43
N LEU A 186 -2.01 10.75 8.89
CA LEU A 186 -1.81 9.50 9.64
C LEU A 186 -0.58 9.53 10.56
N GLY A 187 0.27 10.55 10.48
CA GLY A 187 1.55 10.59 11.20
C GLY A 187 2.58 9.59 10.69
N LYS A 188 2.45 9.15 9.43
CA LYS A 188 3.29 8.09 8.82
C LYS A 188 4.27 8.64 7.78
N LEU A 189 4.07 9.88 7.34
CA LEU A 189 4.99 10.53 6.41
C LEU A 189 6.29 10.94 7.13
N VAL A 190 7.43 10.60 6.53
CA VAL A 190 8.76 11.11 6.90
C VAL A 190 9.27 11.93 5.71
N GLU A 191 9.60 13.19 5.96
CA GLU A 191 10.05 14.17 4.95
C GLU A 191 11.54 14.47 5.03
#